data_AF-A0A3S0BRX2-F1
#
_entry.id   AF-A0A3S0BRX2-F1
#
_cell.length_a   1.000
_cell.length_b   1.000
_cell.length_c   1.000
_cell.angle_alpha   90.00
_cell.angle_beta   90.00
_cell.angle_gamma   90.00
#
_symmetry.space_group_name_H-M   'P 1'
#
loop_
_entity.id
_entity.type
_entity.pdbx_description
1 polymer ?
#
loop_
_entity_poly.entity_id
_entity_poly.type
_entity_poly.pdbx_seq_one_letter_code
_entity_poly.pdbx_strand_id
1 'polypeptide(L)'
;MDTSKIPVVRTASFRTYTGPGRISIARYAPRNTPKGFKIFSKLAPGSWFNSVTWAEYVPRYNTEILGVLNAKTVLEQLQQLAGEGNIPTLLCWEVPPLVGDNQCHRRLAAAWLERELGIEVPEYEPEPVKQSDVAIPPRLRRGQITLQFGGSSGAK
;
A
#
# COMPACT_ATOMS: atom_id res chain seq x y z
N MET A 1 -0.99 -25.88 -8.61
CA MET A 1 -1.29 -24.56 -8.04
C MET A 1 -2.64 -24.68 -7.39
N ASP A 2 -2.67 -24.66 -6.05
CA ASP A 2 -3.92 -24.70 -5.31
C ASP A 2 -4.67 -23.39 -5.60
N THR A 3 -5.74 -23.48 -6.39
CA THR A 3 -6.58 -22.34 -6.80
C THR A 3 -7.67 -22.03 -5.77
N SER A 4 -7.69 -22.71 -4.63
CA SER A 4 -8.52 -22.35 -3.48
C SER A 4 -7.84 -21.23 -2.70
N LYS A 5 -8.29 -19.97 -2.65
CA LYS A 5 -9.42 -19.23 -3.18
C LYS A 5 -8.83 -17.95 -3.77
N ILE A 6 -9.11 -17.62 -5.03
CA ILE A 6 -8.82 -16.28 -5.52
C ILE A 6 -9.67 -15.29 -4.70
N PRO A 7 -9.09 -14.30 -4.01
CA PRO A 7 -9.87 -13.38 -3.21
C PRO A 7 -10.76 -12.51 -4.11
N VAL A 8 -12.00 -12.28 -3.68
CA VAL A 8 -12.96 -11.44 -4.42
C VAL A 8 -12.68 -9.94 -4.23
N VAL A 9 -11.86 -9.59 -3.24
CA VAL A 9 -11.33 -8.24 -2.94
C VAL A 9 -10.10 -8.40 -2.04
N ARG A 10 -9.14 -7.48 -2.09
CA ARG A 10 -7.96 -7.44 -1.22
C ARG A 10 -7.54 -6.02 -0.88
N THR A 11 -6.66 -5.85 0.10
CA THR A 11 -6.04 -4.57 0.46
C THR A 11 -4.57 -4.52 0.05
N ALA A 12 -4.01 -3.34 -0.20
CA ALA A 12 -2.57 -3.18 -0.42
C ALA A 12 -2.09 -1.74 -0.13
N SER A 13 -0.77 -1.56 -0.09
CA SER A 13 -0.16 -0.22 -0.12
C SER A 13 0.02 0.26 -1.56
N PHE A 14 -0.14 1.57 -1.79
CA PHE A 14 0.32 2.23 -3.01
C PHE A 14 1.79 1.95 -3.35
N ARG A 15 2.61 1.64 -2.35
CA ARG A 15 4.05 1.40 -2.53
C ARG A 15 4.38 -0.03 -2.95
N THR A 16 3.50 -1.00 -2.67
CA THR A 16 3.79 -2.42 -2.90
C THR A 16 2.97 -3.03 -4.05
N TYR A 17 1.86 -2.41 -4.44
CA TYR A 17 0.99 -2.95 -5.49
C TYR A 17 0.83 -2.00 -6.68
N THR A 18 1.27 -2.47 -7.85
CA THR A 18 1.19 -1.76 -9.13
C THR A 18 0.30 -2.48 -10.16
N GLY A 19 -0.31 -3.61 -9.78
CA GLY A 19 -1.14 -4.45 -10.66
C GLY A 19 -2.47 -3.81 -11.09
N PRO A 20 -3.35 -4.57 -11.74
CA PRO A 20 -4.67 -4.10 -12.14
C PRO A 20 -5.65 -4.03 -10.95
N GLY A 21 -6.83 -3.43 -11.15
CA GLY A 21 -7.87 -3.34 -10.10
C GLY A 21 -7.57 -2.38 -8.95
N ARG A 22 -6.62 -1.46 -9.12
CA ARG A 22 -6.22 -0.48 -8.10
C ARG A 22 -7.35 0.51 -7.79
N ILE A 23 -7.79 0.56 -6.54
CA ILE A 23 -8.83 1.48 -6.07
C ILE A 23 -8.32 2.23 -4.84
N SER A 24 -8.13 3.54 -4.97
CA SER A 24 -7.80 4.42 -3.86
C SER A 24 -8.99 4.57 -2.92
N ILE A 25 -8.80 4.20 -1.65
CA ILE A 25 -9.69 4.56 -0.55
C ILE A 25 -9.02 5.55 0.42
N ALA A 26 -7.82 6.03 0.09
CA ALA A 26 -7.16 7.09 0.83
C ALA A 26 -7.92 8.41 0.70
N ARG A 27 -7.93 9.21 1.78
CA ARG A 27 -8.50 10.55 1.75
C ARG A 27 -7.77 11.47 0.78
N TYR A 28 -6.45 11.33 0.71
CA TYR A 28 -5.59 12.01 -0.24
C TYR A 28 -4.83 10.99 -1.05
N ALA A 29 -5.26 10.79 -2.30
CA ALA A 29 -4.55 9.94 -3.23
C ALA A 29 -3.18 10.55 -3.58
N PRO A 30 -2.12 9.73 -3.77
CA PRO A 30 -0.80 10.20 -4.19
C PRO A 30 -0.86 11.01 -5.49
N ARG A 31 -0.23 12.20 -5.49
CA ARG A 31 -0.09 13.05 -6.68
C ARG A 31 0.85 12.45 -7.75
N ASN A 32 1.82 11.63 -7.32
CA ASN A 32 2.88 11.08 -8.17
C ASN A 32 2.76 9.55 -8.37
N THR A 33 1.59 8.95 -8.13
CA THR A 33 1.38 7.52 -8.38
C THR A 33 1.03 7.27 -9.84
N PRO A 34 1.55 6.18 -10.47
CA PRO A 34 1.21 5.82 -11.84
C PRO A 34 -0.31 5.82 -12.07
N LYS A 35 -0.73 6.45 -13.17
CA LYS A 35 -2.12 6.53 -13.61
C LYS A 35 -2.77 5.13 -13.65
N GLY A 36 -4.10 5.11 -13.62
CA GLY A 36 -4.90 3.88 -13.81
C GLY A 36 -5.50 3.29 -12.53
N PHE A 37 -5.38 3.95 -11.38
CA PHE A 37 -6.23 3.62 -10.23
C PHE A 37 -7.56 4.39 -10.31
N LYS A 38 -8.64 3.79 -9.79
CA LYS A 38 -9.92 4.47 -9.57
C LYS A 38 -9.99 5.00 -8.14
N ILE A 39 -10.93 5.90 -7.87
CA ILE A 39 -11.14 6.47 -6.52
C ILE A 39 -12.50 6.02 -6.01
N PHE A 40 -12.53 5.50 -4.78
CA PHE A 40 -13.77 5.17 -4.07
C PHE A 40 -13.80 5.89 -2.72
N SER A 41 -14.22 7.15 -2.74
CA SER A 41 -14.17 8.05 -1.58
C SER A 41 -15.13 7.68 -0.46
N LYS A 42 -16.12 6.81 -0.69
CA LYS A 42 -17.07 6.36 0.34
C LYS A 42 -16.39 5.60 1.50
N LEU A 43 -15.24 4.97 1.25
CA LEU A 43 -14.44 4.30 2.29
C LEU A 43 -13.31 5.19 2.85
N ALA A 44 -13.18 6.44 2.37
CA ALA A 44 -12.19 7.35 2.93
C ALA A 44 -12.62 7.82 4.33
N PRO A 45 -11.68 8.00 5.27
CA PRO A 45 -12.00 8.50 6.59
C PRO A 45 -12.47 9.97 6.56
N GLY A 46 -13.21 10.36 7.60
CA GLY A 46 -13.79 11.70 7.74
C GLY A 46 -12.76 12.81 7.97
N SER A 47 -13.24 14.04 8.20
CA SER A 47 -12.38 15.20 8.46
C SER A 47 -11.49 15.05 9.69
N TRP A 48 -11.92 14.25 10.65
CA TRP A 48 -11.23 13.95 11.91
C TRP A 48 -10.01 13.03 11.77
N PHE A 49 -9.73 12.46 10.59
CA PHE A 49 -8.74 11.39 10.41
C PHE A 49 -7.31 11.74 10.87
N ASN A 50 -6.95 13.02 10.94
CA ASN A 50 -5.63 13.52 11.37
C ASN A 50 -5.66 14.24 12.73
N SER A 51 -6.80 14.25 13.43
CA SER A 51 -6.99 15.02 14.66
C SER A 51 -7.40 14.17 15.85
N VAL A 52 -7.41 12.85 15.70
CA VAL A 52 -7.85 11.91 16.73
C VAL A 52 -6.85 10.79 16.90
N THR A 53 -6.84 10.20 18.10
CA THR A 53 -6.05 9.00 18.38
C THR A 53 -6.62 7.78 17.65
N TRP A 54 -5.85 6.71 17.49
CA TRP A 54 -6.38 5.47 16.91
C TRP A 54 -7.57 4.89 17.71
N ALA A 55 -7.53 5.03 19.03
CA ALA A 55 -8.62 4.59 19.93
C ALA A 55 -9.94 5.32 19.64
N GLU A 56 -9.89 6.58 19.23
CA GLU A 56 -11.07 7.35 18.78
C GLU A 56 -11.37 7.15 17.29
N TYR A 57 -10.33 6.90 16.49
CA TYR A 57 -10.41 6.70 15.04
C TYR A 57 -11.31 5.50 14.71
N VAL A 58 -11.06 4.35 15.34
CA VAL A 58 -11.75 3.09 15.05
C VAL A 58 -13.27 3.18 15.26
N PRO A 59 -13.79 3.62 16.42
CA PRO A 59 -15.24 3.73 16.61
C PRO A 59 -15.86 4.72 15.63
N ARG A 60 -15.24 5.89 15.42
CA ARG A 60 -15.74 6.89 14.44
C ARG A 60 -15.77 6.34 13.02
N TYR A 61 -14.73 5.64 12.58
CA TYR A 61 -14.71 5.02 11.26
C TYR A 61 -15.84 4.00 11.11
N ASN A 62 -16.02 3.14 12.12
CA ASN A 62 -17.09 2.14 12.12
C ASN A 62 -18.48 2.76 12.09
N THR A 63 -18.74 3.83 12.85
CA THR A 63 -20.08 4.40 12.95
C THR A 63 -20.39 5.40 11.83
N GLU A 64 -19.47 6.35 11.58
CA GLU A 64 -19.72 7.48 10.68
C GLU A 64 -19.49 7.11 9.21
N ILE A 65 -18.56 6.19 8.93
CA ILE A 65 -18.22 5.79 7.56
C ILE A 65 -18.87 4.46 7.21
N LEU A 66 -18.60 3.41 7.99
CA LEU A 66 -19.06 2.05 7.64
C LEU A 66 -20.53 1.82 8.02
N GLY A 67 -21.00 2.40 9.13
CA GLY A 67 -22.34 2.20 9.68
C GLY A 67 -23.48 2.74 8.82
N VAL A 68 -23.18 3.58 7.83
CA VAL A 68 -24.14 4.12 6.86
C VAL A 68 -24.07 3.43 5.49
N LEU A 69 -23.19 2.44 5.33
CA LEU A 69 -22.97 1.74 4.07
C LEU A 69 -23.54 0.32 4.10
N ASN A 70 -23.92 -0.18 2.93
CA ASN A 70 -24.26 -1.58 2.72
C ASN A 70 -23.06 -2.33 2.12
N ALA A 71 -22.56 -3.36 2.81
CA ALA A 71 -21.36 -4.09 2.39
C ALA A 71 -21.48 -4.75 1.01
N LYS A 72 -22.65 -5.32 0.70
CA LYS A 72 -22.90 -5.97 -0.60
C LYS A 72 -22.83 -4.95 -1.74
N THR A 73 -23.52 -3.82 -1.59
CA THR A 73 -23.47 -2.72 -2.56
C THR A 73 -22.06 -2.14 -2.72
N VAL A 74 -21.29 -2.04 -1.62
CA VAL A 74 -19.90 -1.60 -1.68
C VAL A 74 -19.06 -2.59 -2.49
N LEU A 75 -19.17 -3.89 -2.23
CA LEU A 75 -18.42 -4.91 -2.96
C LEU A 75 -18.73 -4.88 -4.47
N GLU A 76 -20.01 -4.78 -4.84
CA GLU A 76 -20.44 -4.66 -6.25
C GLU A 76 -19.83 -3.42 -6.92
N GLN A 77 -19.85 -2.26 -6.24
CA GLN A 77 -19.23 -1.04 -6.75
C GLN A 77 -17.71 -1.16 -6.91
N LEU A 78 -17.05 -1.83 -5.97
CA LEU A 78 -15.60 -2.09 -6.04
C LEU A 78 -15.26 -3.00 -7.22
N GLN A 79 -16.03 -4.07 -7.44
CA GLN A 79 -15.89 -4.97 -8.59
C GLN A 79 -16.08 -4.23 -9.92
N GLN A 80 -17.12 -3.40 -10.00
CA GLN A 80 -17.36 -2.56 -11.18
C GLN A 80 -16.20 -1.59 -11.46
N LEU A 81 -15.65 -0.96 -10.42
CA LEU A 81 -14.51 -0.04 -10.55
C LEU A 81 -13.21 -0.74 -10.95
N ALA A 82 -12.98 -1.96 -10.45
CA ALA A 82 -11.81 -2.76 -10.81
C ALA A 82 -11.84 -3.17 -12.29
N GLY A 83 -13.03 -3.30 -12.87
CA GLY A 83 -13.24 -3.79 -14.22
C GLY A 83 -13.22 -5.32 -14.27
N GLU A 84 -13.78 -5.86 -15.35
CA GLU A 84 -13.94 -7.30 -15.54
C GLU A 84 -12.59 -8.06 -15.47
N GLY A 85 -12.60 -9.21 -14.81
CA GLY A 85 -11.41 -10.06 -14.62
C GLY A 85 -10.39 -9.55 -13.60
N ASN A 86 -10.57 -8.35 -13.03
CA ASN A 86 -9.64 -7.79 -12.04
C ASN A 86 -10.15 -7.94 -10.61
N ILE A 87 -9.26 -8.26 -9.68
CA ILE A 87 -9.55 -8.27 -8.26
C ILE A 87 -9.50 -6.82 -7.74
N PRO A 88 -10.59 -6.28 -7.15
CA PRO A 88 -10.56 -5.00 -6.49
C PRO A 88 -9.49 -4.98 -5.41
N THR A 89 -8.55 -4.04 -5.53
CA THR A 89 -7.43 -3.91 -4.61
C THR A 89 -7.48 -2.53 -3.96
N LEU A 90 -7.89 -2.50 -2.69
CA LEU A 90 -8.09 -1.28 -1.91
C LEU A 90 -6.75 -0.71 -1.45
N LEU A 91 -6.41 0.47 -1.95
CA LEU A 91 -5.12 1.11 -1.73
C LEU A 91 -5.18 2.20 -0.66
N CYS A 92 -4.17 2.18 0.21
CA CYS A 92 -3.77 3.29 1.07
C CYS A 92 -2.23 3.36 1.19
N TRP A 93 -1.69 4.17 2.09
CA TRP A 93 -0.28 4.58 2.10
C TRP A 93 0.64 3.63 2.85
N GLU A 94 0.24 3.24 4.05
CA GLU A 94 1.05 2.51 5.03
C GLU A 94 1.51 1.17 4.44
N VAL A 95 2.75 0.77 4.66
CA VAL A 95 3.27 -0.53 4.19
C VAL A 95 3.23 -1.49 5.39
N PRO A 96 2.79 -2.76 5.24
CA PRO A 96 2.84 -3.72 6.34
C PRO A 96 4.23 -3.83 7.00
N PRO A 97 4.33 -4.15 8.31
CA PRO A 97 3.23 -4.53 9.21
C PRO A 97 2.43 -3.33 9.74
N LEU A 98 1.09 -3.45 9.75
CA LEU A 98 0.16 -2.36 10.10
C LEU A 98 -0.17 -2.35 11.60
N VAL A 99 0.85 -2.06 12.41
CA VAL A 99 0.80 -2.07 13.88
C VAL A 99 1.29 -0.75 14.46
N GLY A 100 0.88 -0.43 15.69
CA GLY A 100 1.23 0.84 16.35
C GLY A 100 0.84 2.05 15.50
N ASP A 101 1.76 2.99 15.31
CA ASP A 101 1.52 4.22 14.53
C ASP A 101 1.34 3.98 13.02
N ASN A 102 1.57 2.74 12.54
CA ASN A 102 1.43 2.37 11.13
C ASN A 102 0.06 1.70 10.82
N GLN A 103 -0.88 1.76 11.76
CA GLN A 103 -2.26 1.32 11.55
C GLN A 103 -2.93 2.10 10.41
N CYS A 104 -3.77 1.41 9.64
CA CYS A 104 -4.39 1.98 8.45
C CYS A 104 -5.86 1.57 8.35
N HIS A 105 -6.73 2.50 7.93
CA HIS A 105 -8.17 2.25 7.80
C HIS A 105 -8.52 1.20 6.75
N ARG A 106 -7.64 0.91 5.78
CA ARG A 106 -7.90 -0.14 4.79
C ARG A 106 -8.12 -1.51 5.45
N ARG A 107 -7.44 -1.79 6.57
CA ARG A 107 -7.67 -3.04 7.32
C ARG A 107 -8.95 -3.01 8.13
N LEU A 108 -9.43 -1.83 8.55
CA LEU A 108 -10.77 -1.68 9.13
C LEU A 108 -11.85 -1.96 8.09
N ALA A 109 -11.70 -1.42 6.88
CA ALA A 109 -12.60 -1.70 5.77
C ALA A 109 -12.59 -3.19 5.37
N ALA A 110 -11.42 -3.83 5.36
CA ALA A 110 -11.29 -5.26 5.14
C ALA A 110 -12.04 -6.07 6.21
N ALA A 111 -11.73 -5.84 7.50
CA ALA A 111 -12.39 -6.54 8.61
C ALA A 111 -13.91 -6.35 8.62
N TRP A 112 -14.39 -5.17 8.19
CA TRP A 112 -15.81 -4.92 8.00
C TRP A 112 -16.40 -5.75 6.87
N LEU A 113 -15.79 -5.76 5.67
CA LEU A 113 -16.27 -6.60 4.56
C LEU A 113 -16.26 -8.09 4.92
N GLU A 114 -15.23 -8.57 5.61
CA GLU A 114 -15.13 -9.95 6.10
C GLU A 114 -16.30 -10.30 7.03
N ARG A 115 -16.55 -9.43 8.02
CA ARG A 115 -17.63 -9.63 8.99
C ARG A 115 -19.02 -9.58 8.35
N GLU A 116 -19.29 -8.59 7.50
CA GLU A 116 -20.63 -8.39 6.93
C GLU A 116 -20.98 -9.41 5.83
N LEU A 117 -19.98 -9.94 5.12
CA LEU A 117 -20.19 -10.79 3.93
C LEU A 117 -19.68 -12.23 4.09
N GLY A 118 -18.95 -12.55 5.16
CA GLY A 118 -18.37 -13.88 5.35
C GLY A 118 -17.29 -14.23 4.32
N ILE A 119 -16.65 -13.23 3.73
CA ILE A 119 -15.55 -13.39 2.76
C ILE A 119 -14.18 -13.22 3.45
N GLU A 120 -13.11 -13.52 2.72
CA GLU A 120 -11.74 -13.20 3.13
C GLU A 120 -11.24 -11.98 2.33
N VAL A 121 -10.62 -11.01 3.00
CA VAL A 121 -10.05 -9.82 2.37
C VAL A 121 -8.57 -9.73 2.76
N PRO A 122 -7.68 -10.48 2.09
CA PRO A 122 -6.27 -10.52 2.46
C PRO A 122 -5.56 -9.19 2.17
N GLU A 123 -4.48 -8.92 2.90
CA GLU A 123 -3.51 -7.90 2.50
C GLU A 123 -2.58 -8.50 1.43
N TYR A 124 -2.30 -7.74 0.39
CA TYR A 124 -1.33 -8.12 -0.62
C TYR A 124 0.08 -8.10 -0.04
N GLU A 125 0.71 -9.26 -0.01
CA GLU A 125 2.13 -9.43 0.27
C GLU A 125 2.86 -9.57 -1.07
N PRO A 126 3.80 -8.66 -1.41
CA PRO A 126 4.63 -8.88 -2.59
C PRO A 126 5.47 -10.14 -2.36
N GLU A 127 5.50 -11.02 -3.35
CA GLU A 127 6.40 -12.18 -3.34
C GLU A 127 7.82 -11.73 -2.94
N PRO A 128 8.51 -12.44 -2.04
CA PRO A 128 9.87 -12.09 -1.67
C PRO A 128 10.73 -12.10 -2.94
N VAL A 129 11.37 -10.96 -3.23
CA VAL A 129 12.33 -10.87 -4.35
C VAL A 129 13.38 -11.93 -4.13
N LYS A 130 13.45 -12.92 -5.04
CA LYS A 130 14.50 -13.93 -4.99
C LYS A 130 15.83 -13.20 -5.15
N GLN A 131 16.75 -13.47 -4.23
CA GLN A 131 18.08 -12.84 -4.19
C GLN A 131 18.87 -12.99 -5.50
N SER A 132 18.49 -13.94 -6.36
CA SER A 132 19.03 -14.16 -7.71
C SER A 132 18.75 -13.03 -8.71
N ASP A 133 17.71 -12.21 -8.47
CA ASP A 133 17.21 -11.26 -9.47
C ASP A 133 17.73 -9.83 -9.23
N VAL A 134 18.48 -9.62 -8.14
CA VAL A 134 19.15 -8.35 -7.85
C VAL A 134 20.47 -8.29 -8.62
N ALA A 135 20.43 -7.72 -9.82
CA ALA A 135 21.65 -7.37 -10.54
C ALA A 135 22.47 -6.38 -9.68
N ILE A 136 23.57 -6.85 -9.11
CA ILE A 136 24.54 -6.01 -8.38
C ILE A 136 25.12 -5.03 -9.39
N PRO A 137 24.92 -3.70 -9.25
CA PRO A 137 25.54 -2.75 -10.15
C PRO A 137 27.08 -2.85 -10.02
N PRO A 138 27.85 -2.77 -11.12
CA PRO A 138 29.29 -2.79 -11.04
C PRO A 138 29.76 -1.62 -10.17
N ARG A 139 30.50 -1.93 -9.10
CA ARG A 139 31.11 -0.90 -8.23
C ARG A 139 31.92 0.06 -9.11
N LEU A 140 31.60 1.36 -9.05
CA LEU A 140 32.47 2.41 -9.57
C LEU A 140 33.85 2.22 -8.92
N ARG A 141 34.86 1.90 -9.73
CA ARG A 141 36.26 1.83 -9.28
C ARG A 141 36.64 3.21 -8.74
N ARG A 142 36.95 3.31 -7.45
CA ARG A 142 37.57 4.51 -6.87
C ARG A 142 38.86 4.78 -7.64
N GLY A 143 38.95 5.98 -8.20
CA GLY A 143 40.09 6.45 -8.97
C GLY A 143 41.39 6.40 -8.17
N GLN A 144 42.46 6.06 -8.89
CA GLN A 144 43.85 6.17 -8.48
C GLN A 144 44.17 7.66 -8.29
N ILE A 145 44.33 8.10 -7.04
CA ILE A 145 44.93 9.40 -6.74
C ILE A 145 46.42 9.15 -6.58
N THR A 146 47.21 9.50 -7.59
CA THR A 146 48.68 9.52 -7.49
C THR A 146 49.07 10.84 -6.80
N LEU A 147 49.43 10.77 -5.52
CA LEU A 147 50.04 11.89 -4.79
C LEU A 147 51.52 11.98 -5.18
N GLN A 148 51.88 13.02 -5.94
CA GLN A 148 53.27 13.42 -6.16
C GLN A 148 53.76 14.20 -4.93
N PHE A 149 54.65 13.61 -4.14
CA PHE A 149 55.40 14.33 -3.11
C PHE A 149 56.69 14.89 -3.73
N GLY A 150 56.80 16.21 -3.76
CA GLY A 150 58.05 16.92 -4.04
C GLY A 150 58.99 16.79 -2.85
N GLY A 151 60.16 16.20 -3.07
CA GLY A 151 61.24 16.13 -2.10
C GLY A 151 62.30 17.18 -2.41
N SER A 152 62.32 18.24 -1.60
CA SER A 152 63.50 19.10 -1.43
C SER A 152 64.39 18.53 -0.33
N SER A 153 65.68 18.36 -0.61
CA SER A 153 66.72 18.28 0.42
C SER A 153 68.02 18.77 -0.18
N GLY A 154 68.49 19.92 0.30
CA GLY A 154 69.87 20.35 0.13
C GLY A 154 70.76 19.77 1.22
N ALA A 155 72.04 19.63 0.90
CA ALA A 155 73.19 19.93 1.77
C ALA A 155 74.50 19.45 1.12
N LYS A 156 75.32 20.40 0.67
CA LYS A 156 76.68 20.65 1.17
C LYS A 156 77.14 22.01 0.66
#